data_AF-A0A953R6P1-F1
#
_entry.id   AF-A0A953R6P1-F1
#
_cell.length_a   1.000
_cell.length_b   1.000
_cell.length_c   1.000
_cell.angle_alpha   90.00
_cell.angle_beta   90.00
_cell.angle_gamma   90.00
#
_symmetry.space_group_name_H-M   'P 1'
#
loop_
_entity.id
_entity.type
_entity.pdbx_description
1 polymer ?
#
loop_
_entity_poly.entity_id
_entity_poly.type
_entity_poly.pdbx_seq_one_letter_code
_entity_poly.pdbx_strand_id
1 'polypeptide(L)' 'KGFQRLPHRWIVERTFGWINRWRRLSKDYEHLTETSECTIRVVMIYLMARRLAPPKRHRRERRSRRRRVI' A
#
# COMPACT_ATOMS: atom_id res chain seq x y z
N LYS A 1 30.18 -14.88 4.11
CA LYS A 1 28.95 -15.34 3.41
C LYS A 1 28.12 -14.11 3.06
N GLY A 2 27.91 -13.82 1.77
CA GLY A 2 27.30 -12.58 1.28
C GLY A 2 25.79 -12.67 1.05
N PHE A 3 25.17 -11.55 0.64
CA PHE A 3 23.75 -11.49 0.30
C PHE A 3 23.43 -12.36 -0.92
N GLN A 4 22.56 -13.36 -0.74
CA GLN A 4 22.08 -14.20 -1.83
C GLN A 4 20.78 -13.62 -2.41
N ARG A 5 20.82 -13.25 -3.70
CA ARG A 5 19.68 -12.68 -4.40
C ARG A 5 18.59 -13.74 -4.53
N LEU A 6 17.52 -13.60 -3.74
CA LEU A 6 16.32 -14.42 -3.87
C LEU A 6 15.42 -13.86 -4.98
N PRO A 7 15.23 -14.57 -6.10
CA PRO A 7 14.31 -14.12 -7.13
C PRO A 7 12.89 -14.04 -6.52
N HIS A 8 12.14 -12.98 -6.87
CA HIS A 8 10.76 -12.71 -6.41
C HIS A 8 10.55 -12.28 -4.95
N ARG A 9 11.61 -12.16 -4.12
CA ARG A 9 11.49 -11.66 -2.73
C ARG A 9 10.74 -10.32 -2.63
N TRP A 10 10.92 -9.45 -3.61
CA TRP A 10 10.26 -8.15 -3.67
C TRP A 10 8.72 -8.25 -3.68
N ILE A 11 8.14 -9.34 -4.19
CA ILE A 11 6.68 -9.52 -4.25
C ILE A 11 6.12 -9.62 -2.83
N VAL A 12 6.75 -10.45 -2.00
CA VAL A 12 6.37 -10.69 -0.60
C VAL A 12 6.59 -9.44 0.24
N GLU A 13 7.75 -8.78 0.07
CA GLU A 13 8.04 -7.52 0.77
C GLU A 13 7.04 -6.42 0.39
N ARG A 14 6.60 -6.38 -0.87
CA ARG A 14 5.58 -5.43 -1.32
C ARG A 14 4.22 -5.70 -0.69
N THR A 15 3.80 -6.96 -0.55
CA THR A 15 2.55 -7.29 0.15
C THR A 15 2.59 -6.84 1.61
N PHE A 16 3.71 -7.07 2.30
CA PHE A 16 3.90 -6.55 3.66
C PHE A 16 3.90 -5.02 3.71
N GLY A 17 4.49 -4.34 2.72
CA GLY A 17 4.44 -2.88 2.62
C GLY A 17 3.02 -2.33 2.47
N TRP A 18 2.13 -3.00 1.74
CA TRP A 18 0.73 -2.59 1.64
C TRP A 18 -0.03 -2.82 2.93
N ILE A 19 0.20 -3.95 3.59
CA ILE A 19 -0.43 -4.30 4.87
C ILE A 19 -0.01 -3.32 5.97
N ASN A 20 1.29 -3.05 6.10
CA ASN A 20 1.84 -2.16 7.13
C ASN A 20 1.38 -0.70 6.99
N ARG A 21 0.88 -0.30 5.81
CA ARG A 21 0.27 1.03 5.61
C ARG A 21 -1.05 1.19 6.38
N TRP A 22 -1.69 0.09 6.76
CA TRP A 22 -2.88 0.10 7.61
C TRP A 22 -2.46 0.10 9.08
N ARG A 23 -2.84 1.16 9.80
CA ARG A 23 -2.45 1.37 11.20
C ARG A 23 -2.70 0.15 12.09
N ARG A 24 -3.82 -0.54 11.90
CA ARG A 24 -4.21 -1.72 12.69
C ARG A 24 -3.29 -2.93 12.47
N LEU A 25 -2.66 -3.06 11.29
CA LEU A 25 -1.73 -4.15 10.98
C LEU A 25 -0.26 -3.74 11.10
N SER A 26 0.01 -2.52 11.58
CA SER A 26 1.39 -2.04 11.73
C SER A 26 2.12 -2.68 12.92
N LYS A 27 1.35 -3.09 13.93
CA LYS A 27 1.79 -3.95 15.03
C LYS A 27 0.69 -4.98 15.27
N ASP A 28 1.05 -6.11 15.88
CA ASP A 28 0.07 -7.10 16.30
C ASP A 28 -0.62 -6.56 17.56
N TYR A 29 -1.76 -5.90 17.35
CA TYR A 29 -2.58 -5.32 18.41
C TYR A 29 -3.73 -6.24 18.84
N GLU A 30 -4.08 -7.22 18.00
CA GLU A 30 -5.23 -8.07 18.23
C GLU A 30 -4.81 -9.25 19.11
N HIS A 31 -5.62 -9.55 20.12
CA HIS A 31 -5.37 -10.70 21.00
C HIS A 31 -5.68 -12.04 20.32
N LEU A 32 -6.63 -12.04 19.37
CA LEU A 32 -7.05 -13.24 18.66
C LEU A 32 -6.47 -13.22 17.24
N THR A 33 -5.97 -14.37 16.81
CA THR A 33 -5.46 -14.56 15.45
C THR A 33 -6.57 -14.39 14.41
N GLU A 34 -7.80 -14.74 14.75
CA GLU A 34 -8.98 -14.61 13.89
C GLU A 34 -9.28 -13.14 13.51
N THR A 35 -9.12 -12.20 14.45
CA THR A 35 -9.31 -10.77 14.17
C THR A 35 -8.20 -10.23 13.28
N SER A 36 -6.95 -10.64 13.51
CA SER A 36 -5.82 -10.31 12.64
C SER A 36 -6.03 -10.84 11.22
N GLU A 37 -6.48 -12.09 11.08
CA GLU A 37 -6.79 -12.70 9.79
C GLU A 37 -7.92 -11.95 9.07
N CYS A 38 -9.01 -11.66 9.77
CA CYS A 38 -10.14 -10.92 9.20
C CYS A 38 -9.69 -9.54 8.70
N THR A 39 -8.86 -8.85 9.48
CA THR A 39 -8.30 -7.55 9.10
C THR A 39 -7.42 -7.65 7.85
N ILE A 40 -6.56 -8.67 7.74
CA ILE A 40 -5.75 -8.91 6.53
C ILE A 40 -6.64 -9.13 5.30
N ARG A 41 -7.68 -9.96 5.42
CA ARG A 41 -8.63 -10.22 4.32
C ARG A 41 -9.30 -8.92 3.85
N VAL A 42 -9.78 -8.09 4.77
CA VAL A 42 -10.40 -6.78 4.47
C VAL A 42 -9.42 -5.85 3.75
N VAL A 43 -8.18 -5.77 4.21
CA VAL A 43 -7.13 -4.94 3.59
C VAL A 43 -6.85 -5.37 2.16
N MET A 44 -6.78 -6.68 1.90
CA MET A 44 -6.56 -7.21 0.56
C MET A 44 -7.75 -6.92 -0.37
N ILE A 45 -9.00 -7.05 0.11
CA ILE A 45 -10.20 -6.68 -0.64
C ILE A 45 -10.17 -5.19 -1.02
N TYR A 46 -9.87 -4.31 -0.07
CA TYR A 46 -9.76 -2.87 -0.33
C TYR A 46 -8.67 -2.54 -1.37
N LEU A 47 -7.51 -3.21 -1.26
CA LEU A 47 -6.42 -3.03 -2.21
C LEU A 47 -6.84 -3.44 -3.63
N MET A 48 -7.53 -4.57 -3.76
CA MET A 48 -8.07 -5.03 -5.04
C MET A 48 -9.13 -4.06 -5.59
N ALA A 49 -10.06 -3.60 -4.75
CA ALA A 49 -11.07 -2.62 -5.14
C ALA A 49 -10.46 -1.30 -5.65
N ARG A 50 -9.40 -0.79 -4.99
CA ARG A 50 -8.68 0.41 -5.44
C ARG A 50 -7.90 0.22 -6.74
N ARG A 51 -7.53 -1.00 -7.08
CA ARG A 51 -6.90 -1.31 -8.37
C ARG A 51 -7.93 -1.39 -9.48
N LEU A 52 -9.10 -1.96 -9.18
CA LEU A 52 -10.20 -2.06 -10.12
C LEU A 52 -10.75 -0.67 -10.48
N ALA A 53 -10.94 0.19 -9.49
CA ALA A 53 -11.42 1.57 -9.68
C ALA A 53 -10.47 2.55 -8.96
N PRO A 54 -9.35 2.95 -9.60
CA PRO A 54 -8.44 3.90 -9.00
C PRO A 54 -9.11 5.27 -8.83
N PRO A 55 -8.89 5.97 -7.71
CA PRO A 55 -9.47 7.28 -7.50
C PRO A 55 -9.02 8.22 -8.62
N LYS A 56 -9.97 8.94 -9.23
CA LYS A 56 -9.66 9.96 -10.25
C LYS A 56 -8.65 10.93 -9.64
N ARG A 57 -7.42 10.91 -10.13
CA ARG A 57 -6.42 11.92 -9.75
C ARG A 57 -6.98 13.25 -10.25
N HIS A 58 -7.46 14.11 -9.35
CA HIS A 58 -7.58 15.52 -9.68
C HIS A 58 -6.19 15.98 -10.05
N ARG A 59 -5.95 16.15 -11.35
CA ARG A 59 -4.72 16.69 -11.92
C ARG A 59 -4.62 18.12 -11.41
N ARG A 60 -4.09 18.31 -10.19
CA ARG A 60 -3.79 19.63 -9.64
C ARG A 60 -2.95 20.32 -10.70
N GLU A 61 -3.51 21.35 -11.29
CA GLU A 61 -2.99 22.10 -12.42
C GLU A 61 -1.76 22.91 -11.97
N ARG A 62 -0.67 22.20 -11.69
CA ARG A 62 0.60 22.76 -11.18
C ARG A 62 1.45 23.41 -12.27
N ARG A 63 0.89 23.67 -13.46
CA ARG A 63 1.63 24.26 -14.60
C ARG A 63 1.26 25.72 -14.93
N SER A 64 0.20 26.29 -14.37
CA SER A 64 -0.26 27.64 -14.80
C SER A 64 0.37 28.83 -14.03
N ARG A 65 1.17 28.60 -12.98
CA ARG A 65 1.80 29.69 -12.20
C ARG A 65 3.29 29.97 -12.50
N ARG A 66 3.93 29.28 -13.44
CA ARG A 66 5.35 29.49 -13.79
C ARG A 66 5.60 30.13 -15.17
N ARG A 67 4.56 30.65 -15.83
CA ARG A 67 4.68 31.30 -17.16
C ARG A 67 4.01 32.67 -17.22
N ARG A 68 4.03 33.42 -16.12
CA ARG A 68 3.44 34.77 -16.06
C ARG A 68 4.40 35.76 -15.39
N VAL A 69 5.69 35.61 -15.67
CA VAL A 69 6.77 36.55 -15.31
C VAL A 69 7.83 36.50 -16.41
N ILE A 70 7.48 37.05 -17.58
CA ILE A 70 8.38 37.71 -18.54
C ILE A 70 7.55 38.86 -19.10
#